data_AF-Q5KB68-F1
#
_entry.id   AF-Q5KB68-F1
#
_cell.length_a   1.000
_cell.length_b   1.000
_cell.length_c   1.000
_cell.angle_alpha   90.00
_cell.angle_beta   90.00
_cell.angle_gamma   90.00
#
_symmetry.space_group_name_H-M   'P 1'
#
loop_
_entity.id
_entity.type
_entity.pdbx_description
1 polymer ?
#
loop_
_entity_poly.entity_id
_entity_poly.type
_entity_poly.pdbx_seq_one_letter_code
_entity_poly.pdbx_strand_id
1 'polypeptide(L)'
;MATLLTLPSHLIESISHLLREDLELPDNLREPLLETIKQPQTYIVASLDTRNSLYTQDDGDIDGKQEDSTAVPRPPTIDYDLVERLSRWATSDKGKMLLNRNGLDPSRYTDISLLSGTEIYVEPKELARLQAAENPEKPNPYLPSYLSPAPPSFGSEYRNLTRTLSTAFNVIFSILGSSGAVYVAAVSGAGYSREKGILLGILAGLIVGIADGVLVVLFMSRVEKDRKERHERGRKLMKGSGKALDQIEDQAEIEEEVQEKLLAKEGSDSTAVSARQIQLRRRGLKPSNPE
;
A
#
# COMPACT_ATOMS: atom_id res chain seq x y z
N MET A 1 -4.08 -18.58 -16.02
CA MET A 1 -2.78 -17.85 -16.02
C MET A 1 -1.73 -18.92 -15.79
N ALA A 2 -0.80 -19.09 -16.73
CA ALA A 2 0.27 -20.08 -16.58
C ALA A 2 1.26 -19.58 -15.53
N THR A 3 1.64 -20.44 -14.58
CA THR A 3 2.61 -20.09 -13.55
C THR A 3 3.99 -20.49 -14.05
N LEU A 4 4.84 -19.50 -14.30
CA LEU A 4 6.19 -19.74 -14.81
C LEU A 4 7.16 -19.95 -13.65
N LEU A 5 7.97 -21.00 -13.75
CA LEU A 5 9.05 -21.30 -12.82
C LEU A 5 10.39 -21.04 -13.49
N THR A 6 11.36 -20.53 -12.75
CA THR A 6 12.75 -20.48 -13.22
C THR A 6 13.30 -21.91 -13.33
N LEU A 7 14.07 -22.21 -14.38
CA LEU A 7 14.75 -23.51 -14.50
C LEU A 7 16.12 -23.46 -13.82
N PRO A 8 16.30 -24.07 -12.64
CA PRO A 8 17.61 -24.28 -12.05
C PRO A 8 18.38 -25.35 -12.85
N SER A 9 19.71 -25.35 -12.73
CA SER A 9 20.59 -26.25 -13.49
C SER A 9 20.27 -27.73 -13.28
N HIS A 10 19.98 -28.16 -12.06
CA HIS A 10 19.68 -29.56 -11.75
C HIS A 10 18.39 -30.07 -12.42
N LEU A 11 17.42 -29.17 -12.63
CA LEU A 11 16.16 -29.49 -13.30
C LEU A 11 16.41 -29.67 -14.80
N ILE A 12 17.22 -28.78 -15.39
CA ILE A 12 17.66 -28.89 -16.79
C ILE A 12 18.43 -30.21 -16.99
N GLU A 13 19.33 -30.56 -16.08
CA GLU A 13 20.06 -31.84 -16.10
C GLU A 13 19.11 -33.03 -15.99
N SER A 14 18.13 -32.98 -15.09
CA SER A 14 17.18 -34.09 -14.89
C SER A 14 16.29 -34.32 -16.11
N ILE A 15 15.78 -33.24 -16.72
CA ILE A 15 14.97 -33.32 -17.94
C ILE A 15 15.82 -33.73 -19.15
N SER A 16 17.03 -33.18 -19.30
CA SER A 16 17.93 -33.56 -20.41
C SER A 16 18.38 -35.02 -20.31
N HIS A 17 18.62 -35.54 -19.10
CA HIS A 17 18.88 -36.95 -18.86
C HIS A 17 17.69 -37.82 -19.29
N LEU A 18 16.48 -37.42 -18.93
CA LEU A 18 15.25 -38.11 -19.31
C LEU A 18 15.02 -38.11 -20.83
N LEU A 19 15.34 -37.01 -21.52
CA LEU A 19 15.22 -36.91 -22.97
C LEU A 19 16.32 -37.66 -23.74
N ARG A 20 17.49 -37.89 -23.12
CA ARG A 20 18.61 -38.61 -23.75
C ARG A 20 18.39 -40.12 -23.80
N GLU A 21 17.72 -40.69 -22.81
CA GLU A 21 17.43 -42.14 -22.72
C GLU A 21 16.33 -42.60 -23.72
N ASP A 22 15.87 -41.73 -24.61
CA ASP A 22 14.85 -41.98 -25.67
C ASP A 22 13.63 -42.77 -25.16
N LEU A 23 13.17 -42.42 -23.96
CA LEU A 23 11.97 -42.99 -23.36
C LEU A 23 10.74 -42.68 -24.23
N GLU A 24 9.80 -43.64 -24.31
CA GLU A 24 8.47 -43.45 -24.90
C GLU A 24 7.62 -42.51 -24.02
N LEU A 25 8.02 -41.24 -23.97
CA LEU A 25 7.26 -40.18 -23.34
C LEU A 25 6.01 -39.89 -24.19
N PRO A 26 4.87 -39.66 -23.54
CA PRO A 26 3.71 -39.08 -24.21
C PRO A 26 4.09 -37.83 -25.01
N ASP A 27 3.59 -37.71 -26.24
CA ASP A 27 3.95 -36.60 -27.15
C ASP A 27 3.66 -35.22 -26.53
N ASN A 28 2.59 -35.13 -25.73
CA ASN A 28 2.19 -33.94 -24.99
C ASN A 28 3.17 -33.51 -23.87
N LEU A 29 4.14 -34.35 -23.51
CA LEU A 29 5.24 -34.02 -22.60
C LEU A 29 6.55 -33.83 -23.36
N ARG A 30 6.82 -34.68 -24.35
CA ARG A 30 8.10 -34.68 -25.07
C ARG A 30 8.34 -33.36 -25.81
N GLU A 31 7.36 -32.90 -26.58
CA GLU A 31 7.53 -31.69 -27.39
C GLU A 31 7.71 -30.43 -26.53
N PRO A 32 6.85 -30.16 -25.50
CA PRO A 32 7.02 -28.97 -24.67
C PRO A 32 8.30 -28.97 -23.83
N LEU A 33 8.76 -30.14 -23.36
CA LEU A 33 10.02 -30.25 -22.62
C LEU A 33 11.23 -29.95 -23.53
N LEU A 34 11.20 -30.44 -24.76
CA LEU A 34 12.23 -30.13 -25.76
C LEU A 34 12.23 -28.65 -26.13
N GLU A 35 11.06 -28.04 -26.29
CA GLU A 35 10.92 -26.61 -26.55
C GLU A 35 11.49 -25.77 -25.40
N THR A 36 11.17 -26.15 -24.16
CA THR A 36 11.64 -25.47 -22.94
C THR A 36 13.17 -25.51 -22.83
N ILE A 37 13.80 -26.66 -23.10
CA ILE A 37 15.27 -26.80 -23.06
C ILE A 37 15.95 -26.02 -24.19
N LYS A 38 15.30 -25.93 -25.35
CA LYS A 38 15.82 -25.19 -26.51
C LYS A 38 15.59 -23.68 -26.41
N GLN A 39 14.82 -23.21 -25.43
CA GLN A 39 14.46 -21.81 -25.33
C GLN A 39 15.74 -20.95 -25.18
N PRO A 40 16.05 -20.08 -26.15
CA PRO A 40 17.22 -19.22 -26.05
C PRO A 40 17.01 -18.23 -24.89
N GLN A 41 18.10 -17.87 -24.21
CA GLN A 41 18.07 -16.80 -23.23
C GLN A 41 17.64 -15.51 -23.95
N THR A 42 16.42 -15.07 -23.68
CA THR A 42 15.85 -13.88 -24.29
C THR A 42 16.23 -12.68 -23.45
N TYR A 43 16.71 -11.62 -24.06
CA TYR A 43 16.98 -10.36 -23.36
C TYR A 43 15.69 -9.55 -23.34
N ILE A 44 15.17 -9.25 -22.16
CA ILE A 44 14.06 -8.31 -22.04
C ILE A 44 14.68 -6.92 -22.05
N VAL A 45 14.52 -6.21 -23.16
CA VAL A 45 14.71 -4.76 -23.15
C VAL A 45 13.57 -4.20 -22.31
N ALA A 46 13.86 -3.82 -21.08
CA ALA A 46 12.91 -3.11 -20.24
C ALA A 46 12.48 -1.88 -21.04
N SER A 47 11.24 -1.89 -21.53
CA SER A 47 10.61 -0.71 -22.10
C SER A 47 10.58 0.31 -20.98
N LEU A 48 11.58 1.20 -20.96
CA LEU A 48 11.62 2.38 -20.09
C LEU A 48 10.32 3.12 -20.34
N ASP A 49 9.37 2.87 -19.46
CA ASP A 49 8.01 3.34 -19.60
C ASP A 49 8.06 4.86 -19.59
N THR A 50 7.55 5.43 -20.68
CA THR A 50 7.62 6.81 -21.15
C THR A 50 6.81 7.75 -20.25
N ARG A 51 7.11 7.79 -18.94
CA ARG A 51 6.44 8.67 -17.96
C ARG A 51 7.32 9.79 -17.41
N ASN A 52 8.59 9.85 -17.78
CA ASN A 52 9.44 11.01 -17.47
C ASN A 52 9.29 12.18 -18.45
N SER A 53 8.41 12.11 -19.45
CA SER A 53 8.23 13.20 -20.43
C SER A 53 7.32 14.36 -19.96
N LEU A 54 7.02 14.49 -18.67
CA LEU A 54 6.10 15.53 -18.17
C LEU A 54 6.71 16.54 -17.21
N TYR A 55 8.01 16.42 -16.88
CA TYR A 55 8.68 17.39 -16.02
C TYR A 55 10.17 17.54 -16.38
N THR A 56 10.50 18.25 -17.46
CA THR A 56 11.48 19.36 -17.48
C THR A 56 11.60 19.89 -18.91
N GLN A 57 10.83 20.93 -19.18
CA GLN A 57 11.17 21.92 -20.17
C GLN A 57 12.03 22.95 -19.41
N ASP A 58 13.34 22.78 -19.41
CA ASP A 58 14.26 23.87 -19.06
C ASP A 58 15.55 23.70 -19.87
N ASP A 59 15.92 24.78 -20.54
CA ASP A 59 16.94 24.85 -21.57
C ASP A 59 18.34 24.63 -20.98
N GLY A 60 19.05 23.60 -21.46
CA GLY A 60 20.42 23.34 -21.04
C GLY A 60 21.06 22.19 -21.79
N ASP A 61 21.76 22.55 -22.86
CA ASP A 61 22.72 21.76 -23.65
C ASP A 61 23.45 20.65 -22.85
N ILE A 62 23.05 19.38 -23.04
CA ILE A 62 23.77 18.21 -22.52
C ILE A 62 24.03 17.27 -23.70
N ASP A 63 25.32 17.16 -24.00
CA ASP A 63 25.93 16.38 -25.06
C ASP A 63 25.52 14.90 -24.99
N GLY A 64 24.97 14.42 -26.10
CA GLY A 64 24.31 13.12 -26.21
C GLY A 64 25.28 11.95 -26.28
N LYS A 65 25.42 11.22 -25.17
CA LYS A 65 25.80 9.79 -25.18
C LYS A 65 24.92 9.02 -24.22
N GLN A 66 23.72 8.67 -24.68
CA GLN A 66 22.79 7.83 -23.96
C GLN A 66 22.61 6.50 -24.73
N GLU A 67 23.56 5.59 -24.51
CA GLU A 67 23.41 4.17 -24.81
C GLU A 67 23.78 3.40 -23.54
N ASP A 68 22.82 3.29 -22.62
CA ASP A 68 22.89 2.27 -21.57
C ASP A 68 21.55 1.55 -21.54
N SER A 69 21.30 0.77 -22.60
CA SER A 69 20.21 -0.20 -22.63
C SER A 69 20.54 -1.28 -21.61
N THR A 70 20.00 -1.14 -20.41
CA THR A 70 20.03 -2.13 -19.33
C THR A 70 19.12 -3.32 -19.69
N ALA A 71 19.47 -4.04 -20.75
CA ALA A 71 18.78 -5.26 -21.13
C ALA A 71 19.11 -6.36 -20.11
N VAL A 72 18.13 -6.72 -19.29
CA VAL A 72 18.29 -7.79 -18.30
C VAL A 72 17.98 -9.12 -18.99
N PRO A 73 18.90 -10.11 -18.96
CA PRO A 73 18.63 -11.43 -19.52
C PRO A 73 17.49 -12.11 -18.75
N ARG A 74 16.49 -12.63 -19.47
CA ARG A 74 15.43 -13.44 -18.90
C ARG A 74 16.00 -14.83 -18.58
N PRO A 75 15.85 -15.33 -17.34
CA PRO A 75 16.22 -16.71 -17.04
C PRO A 75 15.32 -17.66 -17.84
N PRO A 76 15.80 -18.88 -18.17
CA PRO A 76 14.96 -19.89 -18.80
C PRO A 76 13.80 -20.23 -17.85
N THR A 77 12.58 -20.33 -18.38
CA THR A 77 11.36 -20.57 -17.60
C THR A 77 10.55 -21.76 -18.10
N ILE A 78 9.97 -22.55 -17.20
CA ILE A 78 9.11 -23.70 -17.49
C ILE A 78 7.71 -23.45 -16.91
N ASP A 79 6.67 -23.91 -17.59
CA ASP A 79 5.31 -23.85 -17.08
C ASP A 79 5.10 -24.89 -15.95
N TYR A 80 4.50 -24.48 -14.84
CA TYR A 80 4.19 -25.35 -13.70
C TYR A 80 3.34 -26.56 -14.13
N ASP A 81 2.34 -26.35 -14.98
CA ASP A 81 1.44 -27.41 -15.46
C ASP A 81 2.20 -28.49 -16.24
N LEU A 82 3.36 -28.16 -16.84
CA LEU A 82 4.21 -29.13 -17.53
C LEU A 82 5.00 -29.99 -16.53
N VAL A 83 5.53 -29.37 -15.47
CA VAL A 83 6.24 -30.06 -14.38
C VAL A 83 5.30 -31.00 -13.64
N GLU A 84 4.09 -30.56 -13.34
CA GLU A 84 3.07 -31.38 -12.68
C GLU A 84 2.66 -32.59 -13.54
N ARG A 85 2.49 -32.39 -14.86
CA ARG A 85 2.18 -33.50 -15.77
C ARG A 85 3.34 -34.51 -15.87
N LEU A 86 4.59 -34.03 -15.88
CA LEU A 86 5.77 -34.88 -15.86
C LEU A 86 5.84 -35.69 -14.56
N SER A 87 5.58 -35.06 -13.41
CA SER A 87 5.59 -35.75 -12.12
C SER A 87 4.46 -36.77 -12.00
N ARG A 88 3.27 -36.45 -12.50
CA ARG A 88 2.14 -37.38 -12.57
C ARG A 88 2.42 -38.57 -13.50
N TRP A 89 3.09 -38.34 -14.63
CA TRP A 89 3.51 -39.42 -15.51
C TRP A 89 4.57 -40.30 -14.84
N ALA A 90 5.60 -39.71 -14.23
CA ALA A 90 6.67 -40.45 -13.55
C ALA A 90 6.16 -41.29 -12.36
N THR A 91 5.09 -40.84 -11.70
CA THR A 91 4.45 -41.56 -10.59
C THR A 91 3.44 -42.62 -11.04
N SER A 92 2.98 -42.59 -12.30
CA SER A 92 2.11 -43.62 -12.87
C SER A 92 2.81 -44.97 -12.98
N ASP A 93 2.06 -46.08 -12.95
CA ASP A 93 2.64 -47.43 -13.01
C ASP A 93 3.42 -47.65 -14.32
N LYS A 94 2.90 -47.15 -15.45
CA LYS A 94 3.58 -47.21 -16.76
C LYS A 94 4.89 -46.42 -16.73
N GLY A 95 4.87 -45.19 -16.21
CA GLY A 95 6.06 -44.34 -16.09
C GLY A 95 7.12 -44.97 -15.18
N LYS A 96 6.73 -45.46 -13.99
CA LYS A 96 7.62 -46.16 -13.06
C LYS A 96 8.30 -47.37 -13.69
N MET A 97 7.53 -48.23 -14.37
CA MET A 97 8.10 -49.40 -15.04
C MET A 97 9.11 -49.01 -16.13
N LEU A 98 8.80 -47.98 -16.93
CA LEU A 98 9.70 -47.47 -17.97
C LEU A 98 10.97 -46.84 -17.39
N LEU A 99 10.85 -46.03 -16.33
CA LEU A 99 11.99 -45.41 -15.65
C LEU A 99 12.89 -46.49 -15.04
N ASN A 100 12.31 -47.44 -14.29
CA ASN A 100 13.05 -48.54 -13.67
C ASN A 100 13.76 -49.43 -14.71
N ARG A 101 13.11 -49.71 -15.85
CA ARG A 101 13.69 -50.51 -16.94
C ARG A 101 14.94 -49.86 -17.53
N ASN A 102 15.01 -48.54 -17.53
CA ASN A 102 16.16 -47.77 -18.01
C ASN A 102 17.12 -47.36 -16.87
N GLY A 103 16.98 -47.94 -15.68
CA GLY A 103 17.86 -47.66 -14.53
C GLY A 103 17.69 -46.26 -13.93
N LEU A 104 16.59 -45.57 -14.24
CA LEU A 104 16.26 -44.25 -13.69
C LEU A 104 15.40 -44.41 -12.44
N ASP A 105 15.70 -43.62 -11.42
CA ASP A 105 14.92 -43.59 -10.18
C ASP A 105 13.66 -42.73 -10.35
N PRO A 106 12.44 -43.29 -10.24
CA PRO A 106 11.20 -42.52 -10.33
C PRO A 106 11.06 -41.44 -9.26
N SER A 107 11.71 -41.60 -8.11
CA SER A 107 11.60 -40.65 -6.99
C SER A 107 12.16 -39.27 -7.34
N ARG A 108 13.17 -39.21 -8.22
CA ARG A 108 13.80 -37.96 -8.71
C ARG A 108 12.89 -37.12 -9.59
N TYR A 109 11.85 -37.72 -10.15
CA TYR A 109 10.90 -37.05 -11.04
C TYR A 109 9.56 -36.79 -10.33
N THR A 110 9.52 -36.89 -9.00
CA THR A 110 8.36 -36.47 -8.22
C THR A 110 8.24 -34.96 -8.18
N ASP A 111 7.04 -34.45 -7.92
CA ASP A 111 6.76 -33.01 -7.91
C ASP A 111 7.67 -32.26 -6.93
N ILE A 112 7.89 -32.83 -5.75
CA ILE A 112 8.77 -32.27 -4.71
C ILE A 112 10.22 -32.17 -5.21
N SER A 113 10.73 -33.22 -5.88
CA SER A 113 12.09 -33.23 -6.41
C SER A 113 12.26 -32.27 -7.58
N LEU A 114 11.29 -32.22 -8.49
CA LEU A 114 11.32 -31.33 -9.66
C LEU A 114 11.13 -29.86 -9.27
N LEU A 115 10.38 -29.55 -8.21
CA LEU A 115 10.18 -28.18 -7.73
C LEU A 115 11.25 -27.74 -6.71
N SER A 116 12.16 -28.64 -6.32
CA SER A 116 13.18 -28.29 -5.33
C SER A 116 14.13 -27.23 -5.90
N GLY A 117 14.19 -26.06 -5.26
CA GLY A 117 15.05 -24.96 -5.73
C GLY A 117 14.60 -24.28 -7.03
N THR A 118 13.36 -24.47 -7.47
CA THR A 118 12.73 -23.59 -8.46
C THR A 118 12.18 -22.35 -7.77
N GLU A 119 12.21 -21.21 -8.46
CA GLU A 119 11.57 -19.98 -8.00
C GLU A 119 10.44 -19.60 -8.95
N ILE A 120 9.40 -18.95 -8.43
CA ILE A 120 8.34 -18.42 -9.30
C ILE A 120 8.91 -17.24 -10.07
N TYR A 121 8.90 -17.33 -11.39
CA TYR A 121 9.31 -16.24 -12.25
C TYR A 121 8.24 -15.14 -12.22
N VAL A 122 8.61 -13.99 -11.68
CA VAL A 122 7.79 -12.77 -11.68
C VAL A 122 8.37 -11.81 -12.72
N GLU A 123 7.52 -11.24 -13.57
CA GLU A 123 7.99 -10.27 -14.55
C GLU A 123 8.64 -9.05 -13.87
N PRO A 124 9.72 -8.47 -14.42
CA PRO A 124 10.41 -7.33 -13.79
C PRO A 124 9.48 -6.15 -13.48
N LYS A 125 8.46 -5.92 -14.33
CA LYS A 125 7.45 -4.86 -14.13
C LYS A 125 6.56 -5.15 -12.92
N GLU A 126 6.19 -6.40 -12.72
CA GLU A 126 5.37 -6.83 -11.59
C GLU A 126 6.19 -6.85 -10.30
N LEU A 127 7.44 -7.32 -10.37
CA LEU A 127 8.38 -7.29 -9.26
C LEU A 127 8.59 -5.85 -8.78
N ALA A 128 8.80 -4.88 -9.69
CA ALA A 128 8.89 -3.47 -9.33
C ALA A 128 7.62 -2.94 -8.65
N ARG A 129 6.43 -3.39 -9.08
CA ARG A 129 5.15 -3.05 -8.42
C ARG A 129 5.02 -3.67 -7.04
N LEU A 130 5.46 -4.91 -6.86
CA LEU A 130 5.47 -5.60 -5.56
C LEU A 130 6.44 -4.92 -4.59
N GLN A 131 7.64 -4.57 -5.04
CA GLN A 131 8.60 -3.79 -4.25
C GLN A 131 8.06 -2.40 -3.91
N ALA A 132 7.36 -1.74 -4.83
CA ALA A 132 6.70 -0.47 -4.54
C ALA A 132 5.59 -0.61 -3.48
N ALA A 133 4.90 -1.74 -3.44
CA ALA A 133 3.86 -2.04 -2.46
C ALA A 133 4.42 -2.36 -1.06
N GLU A 134 5.61 -2.94 -0.98
CA GLU A 134 6.30 -3.25 0.30
C GLU A 134 6.86 -1.99 0.98
N ASN A 135 7.21 -0.96 0.21
CA ASN A 135 7.74 0.29 0.74
C ASN A 135 6.60 1.16 1.34
N PRO A 136 6.57 1.40 2.67
CA PRO A 136 5.49 2.17 3.31
C PRO A 136 5.49 3.66 2.92
N GLU A 137 6.61 4.18 2.42
CA GLU A 137 6.75 5.58 2.00
C GLU A 137 6.24 5.84 0.58
N LYS A 138 6.11 4.79 -0.24
CA LYS A 138 5.69 4.90 -1.63
C LYS A 138 4.20 4.57 -1.77
N PRO A 139 3.49 5.21 -2.72
CA PRO A 139 2.10 4.89 -2.97
C PRO A 139 2.00 3.46 -3.50
N ASN A 140 1.29 2.61 -2.76
CA ASN A 140 1.08 1.22 -3.15
C ASN A 140 0.19 1.16 -4.42
N PRO A 141 0.67 0.57 -5.53
CA PRO A 141 -0.09 0.53 -6.79
C PRO A 141 -1.35 -0.35 -6.74
N TYR A 142 -1.44 -1.26 -5.76
CA TYR A 142 -2.59 -2.14 -5.56
C TYR A 142 -3.66 -1.53 -4.64
N LEU A 143 -3.35 -0.42 -3.98
CA LEU A 143 -4.29 0.30 -3.14
C LEU A 143 -4.88 1.50 -3.89
N PRO A 144 -6.17 1.81 -3.69
CA PRO A 144 -6.73 3.08 -4.09
C PRO A 144 -5.91 4.25 -3.55
N SER A 145 -5.82 5.34 -4.30
CA SER A 145 -5.00 6.52 -3.96
C SER A 145 -5.30 7.15 -2.60
N TYR A 146 -6.49 6.92 -2.06
CA TYR A 146 -6.91 7.39 -0.73
C TYR A 146 -6.50 6.46 0.43
N LEU A 147 -6.08 5.22 0.15
CA LEU A 147 -5.55 4.26 1.12
C LEU A 147 -4.03 4.20 1.13
N SER A 148 -3.39 4.55 0.01
CA SER A 148 -1.94 4.75 0.01
C SER A 148 -1.59 6.00 0.83
N PRO A 149 -0.63 5.93 1.77
CA PRO A 149 -0.09 7.14 2.39
C PRO A 149 0.46 8.03 1.29
N ALA A 150 -0.29 9.10 0.99
CA ALA A 150 0.16 10.06 -0.01
C ALA A 150 1.36 10.80 0.59
N PRO A 151 2.56 10.75 -0.03
CA PRO A 151 3.65 11.58 0.42
C PRO A 151 3.17 13.04 0.39
N PRO A 152 3.59 13.88 1.35
CA PRO A 152 3.19 15.28 1.36
C PRO A 152 3.59 15.89 0.02
N SER A 153 2.59 16.17 -0.82
CA SER A 153 2.89 16.75 -2.13
C SER A 153 3.45 18.15 -1.89
N PHE A 154 4.57 18.47 -2.53
CA PHE A 154 5.18 19.81 -2.49
C PHE A 154 4.14 20.92 -2.72
N GLY A 155 3.17 20.68 -3.61
CA GLY A 155 2.08 21.64 -3.87
C GLY A 155 1.15 21.87 -2.68
N SER A 156 0.89 20.87 -1.84
CA SER A 156 0.05 21.02 -0.64
C SER A 156 0.76 21.77 0.48
N GLU A 157 2.06 21.53 0.66
CA GLU A 157 2.87 22.27 1.62
C GLU A 157 3.04 23.74 1.20
N TYR A 158 3.35 23.97 -0.08
CA TYR A 158 3.44 25.33 -0.62
C TYR A 158 2.13 26.11 -0.48
N ARG A 159 0.99 25.46 -0.73
CA ARG A 159 -0.34 26.07 -0.51
C ARG A 159 -0.63 26.38 0.96
N ASN A 160 -0.17 25.54 1.88
CA ASN A 160 -0.31 25.82 3.31
C ASN A 160 0.61 26.97 3.73
N LEU A 161 1.87 26.98 3.26
CA LEU A 161 2.84 28.05 3.53
C LEU A 161 2.33 29.40 3.02
N THR A 162 1.86 29.48 1.78
CA THR A 162 1.34 30.73 1.20
C THR A 162 0.11 31.26 1.94
N ARG A 163 -0.80 30.38 2.40
CA ARG A 163 -1.93 30.78 3.24
C ARG A 163 -1.47 31.32 4.60
N THR A 164 -0.51 30.65 5.23
CA THR A 164 0.06 31.10 6.51
C THR A 164 0.76 32.44 6.35
N LEU A 165 1.53 32.61 5.27
CA LEU A 165 2.23 33.85 4.95
C LEU A 165 1.24 35.01 4.73
N SER A 166 0.18 34.78 3.95
CA SER A 166 -0.87 35.78 3.72
C SER A 166 -1.59 36.18 5.02
N THR A 167 -1.87 35.20 5.89
CA THR A 167 -2.48 35.47 7.19
C THR A 167 -1.55 36.30 8.07
N ALA A 168 -0.26 35.95 8.13
CA ALA A 168 0.74 36.67 8.90
C ALA A 168 0.88 38.13 8.43
N PHE A 169 0.93 38.35 7.11
CA PHE A 169 1.00 39.71 6.57
C PHE A 169 -0.25 40.53 6.89
N ASN A 170 -1.45 39.94 6.81
CA ASN A 170 -2.68 40.65 7.18
C ASN A 170 -2.66 41.11 8.63
N VAL A 171 -2.18 40.28 9.56
CA VAL A 171 -2.06 40.64 10.98
C VAL A 171 -1.04 41.78 11.17
N ILE A 172 0.12 41.70 10.52
CA ILE A 172 1.15 42.75 10.61
C ILE A 172 0.61 44.08 10.06
N PHE A 173 -0.06 44.06 8.90
CA PHE A 173 -0.65 45.27 8.32
C PHE A 173 -1.80 45.83 9.15
N SER A 174 -2.60 44.98 9.80
CA SER A 174 -3.66 45.39 10.73
C SER A 174 -3.08 46.16 11.94
N ILE A 175 -2.03 45.61 12.58
CA ILE A 175 -1.37 46.22 13.74
C ILE A 175 -0.67 47.53 13.36
N LEU A 176 0.12 47.53 12.28
CA LEU A 176 0.86 48.71 11.85
C LEU A 176 -0.08 49.79 11.29
N GLY A 177 -1.10 49.38 10.53
CA GLY A 177 -2.10 50.28 9.95
C GLY A 177 -2.92 50.99 11.03
N SER A 178 -3.40 50.24 12.04
CA SER A 178 -4.15 50.82 13.16
C SER A 178 -3.30 51.72 14.04
N SER A 179 -2.09 51.29 14.41
CA SER A 179 -1.14 52.11 15.19
C SER A 179 -0.77 53.40 14.46
N GLY A 180 -0.45 53.31 13.17
CA GLY A 180 -0.14 54.46 12.32
C GLY A 180 -1.32 55.42 12.16
N ALA A 181 -2.53 54.89 11.92
CA ALA A 181 -3.74 55.69 11.80
C ALA A 181 -4.05 56.45 13.10
N VAL A 182 -3.95 55.79 14.26
CA VAL A 182 -4.16 56.42 15.57
C VAL A 182 -3.09 57.48 15.85
N TYR A 183 -1.83 57.22 15.53
CA TYR A 183 -0.75 58.21 15.68
C TYR A 183 -1.03 59.47 14.85
N VAL A 184 -1.35 59.31 13.56
CA VAL A 184 -1.65 60.44 12.66
C VAL A 184 -2.89 61.20 13.14
N ALA A 185 -3.96 60.49 13.53
CA ALA A 185 -5.17 61.12 14.05
C ALA A 185 -4.90 61.89 15.36
N ALA A 186 -4.08 61.34 16.26
CA ALA A 186 -3.75 61.97 17.53
C ALA A 186 -2.91 63.24 17.35
N VAL A 187 -1.90 63.21 16.49
CA VAL A 187 -0.97 64.33 16.27
C VAL A 187 -1.59 65.40 15.37
N SER A 188 -2.18 65.01 14.24
CA SER A 188 -2.69 65.96 13.24
C SER A 188 -4.15 66.37 13.48
N GLY A 189 -4.99 65.49 14.01
CA GLY A 189 -6.42 65.76 14.21
C GLY A 189 -6.75 66.35 15.58
N ALA A 190 -6.27 65.70 16.64
CA ALA A 190 -6.63 66.06 18.02
C ALA A 190 -5.65 67.03 18.69
N GLY A 191 -4.49 67.32 18.07
CA GLY A 191 -3.47 68.22 18.62
C GLY A 191 -2.74 67.69 19.86
N TYR A 192 -2.71 66.37 20.06
CA TYR A 192 -1.94 65.78 21.15
C TYR A 192 -0.43 65.98 20.93
N SER A 193 0.33 66.06 22.03
CA SER A 193 1.79 66.04 21.95
C SER A 193 2.28 64.75 21.29
N ARG A 194 3.41 64.84 20.59
CA ARG A 194 3.97 63.70 19.84
C ARG A 194 4.18 62.46 20.71
N GLU A 195 4.59 62.66 21.96
CA GLU A 195 4.77 61.60 22.96
C GLU A 195 3.45 60.87 23.26
N LYS A 196 2.36 61.62 23.50
CA LYS A 196 1.03 61.05 23.77
C LYS A 196 0.49 60.33 22.54
N GLY A 197 0.71 60.88 21.35
CA GLY A 197 0.32 60.25 20.08
C GLY A 197 1.02 58.90 19.86
N ILE A 198 2.32 58.80 20.15
CA ILE A 198 3.08 57.54 20.06
C ILE A 198 2.52 56.51 21.06
N LEU A 199 2.29 56.92 22.30
CA LEU A 199 1.79 56.02 23.35
C LEU A 199 0.40 55.47 23.00
N LEU A 200 -0.50 56.32 22.48
CA LEU A 200 -1.81 55.91 21.98
C LEU A 200 -1.73 54.97 20.77
N GLY A 201 -0.81 55.22 19.84
CA GLY A 201 -0.59 54.33 18.68
C GLY A 201 -0.13 52.93 19.11
N ILE A 202 0.84 52.86 20.03
CA ILE A 202 1.33 51.58 20.58
C ILE A 202 0.20 50.84 21.30
N LEU A 203 -0.59 51.54 22.12
CA LEU A 203 -1.72 50.94 22.84
C LEU A 203 -2.78 50.40 21.88
N ALA A 204 -3.13 51.15 20.83
CA ALA A 204 -4.07 50.72 19.81
C ALA A 204 -3.56 49.48 19.06
N GLY A 205 -2.30 49.49 18.63
CA GLY A 205 -1.67 48.33 17.98
C GLY A 205 -1.66 47.08 18.87
N LEU A 206 -1.44 47.24 20.18
CA LEU A 206 -1.49 46.14 21.15
C LEU A 206 -2.90 45.55 21.27
N ILE A 207 -3.93 46.40 21.38
CA ILE A 207 -5.34 45.94 21.47
C ILE A 207 -5.74 45.19 20.20
N VAL A 208 -5.41 45.74 19.02
CA VAL A 208 -5.69 45.08 17.73
C VAL A 208 -4.92 43.76 17.61
N GLY A 209 -3.65 43.73 18.01
CA GLY A 209 -2.85 42.50 18.00
C GLY A 209 -3.43 41.40 18.89
N ILE A 210 -3.95 41.73 20.07
CA ILE A 210 -4.64 40.77 20.94
C ILE A 210 -5.92 40.26 20.28
N ALA A 211 -6.72 41.15 19.69
CA ALA A 211 -7.96 40.78 19.01
C ALA A 211 -7.72 39.84 17.83
N ASP A 212 -6.75 40.16 16.97
CA ASP A 212 -6.35 39.31 15.84
C ASP A 212 -5.76 37.98 16.33
N GLY A 213 -4.99 37.99 17.42
CA GLY A 213 -4.46 36.77 18.05
C GLY A 213 -5.56 35.81 18.49
N VAL A 214 -6.60 36.31 19.16
CA VAL A 214 -7.77 35.49 19.55
C VAL A 214 -8.49 34.94 18.32
N LEU A 215 -8.63 35.75 17.26
CA LEU A 215 -9.25 35.32 16.01
C LEU A 215 -8.49 34.15 15.35
N VAL A 216 -7.15 34.22 15.33
CA VAL A 216 -6.29 33.15 14.78
C VAL A 216 -6.44 31.86 15.60
N VAL A 217 -6.47 31.95 16.94
CA VAL A 217 -6.67 30.78 17.81
C VAL A 217 -8.03 30.12 17.54
N LEU A 218 -9.10 30.92 17.42
CA LEU A 218 -10.43 30.40 17.08
C LEU A 218 -10.43 29.74 15.70
N PHE A 219 -9.78 30.33 14.71
CA PHE A 219 -9.68 29.77 13.36
C PHE A 219 -8.91 28.45 13.35
N MET A 220 -7.75 28.37 14.01
CA MET A 220 -6.97 27.13 14.13
C MET A 220 -7.80 26.02 14.79
N SER A 221 -8.50 26.34 15.88
CA SER A 221 -9.37 25.36 16.57
C SER A 221 -10.50 24.85 15.67
N ARG A 222 -11.03 25.69 14.77
CA ARG A 222 -12.05 25.30 13.80
C ARG A 222 -11.50 24.42 12.69
N VAL A 223 -10.32 24.76 12.15
CA VAL A 223 -9.65 23.96 11.11
C VAL A 223 -9.28 22.58 11.64
N GLU A 224 -8.81 22.47 12.87
CA GLU A 224 -8.51 21.19 13.52
C GLU A 224 -9.76 20.33 13.69
N LYS A 225 -10.88 20.93 14.13
CA LYS A 225 -12.18 20.25 14.21
C LYS A 225 -12.66 19.75 12.85
N ASP A 226 -12.60 20.59 11.82
CA ASP A 226 -13.00 20.23 10.46
C ASP A 226 -12.11 19.10 9.89
N ARG A 227 -10.80 19.12 10.16
CA ARG A 227 -9.88 18.03 9.78
C ARG A 227 -10.25 16.73 10.48
N LYS A 228 -10.48 16.78 11.80
CA LYS A 228 -10.89 15.61 12.59
C LYS A 228 -12.20 15.03 12.06
N GLU A 229 -13.19 15.87 11.76
CA GLU A 229 -14.47 15.43 11.21
C GLU A 229 -14.33 14.81 9.82
N ARG A 230 -13.50 15.38 8.93
CA ARG A 230 -13.21 14.77 7.61
C ARG A 230 -12.53 13.42 7.75
N HIS A 231 -11.57 13.28 8.66
CA HIS A 231 -10.93 12.00 8.95
C HIS A 231 -11.93 10.99 9.52
N GLU A 232 -12.82 11.40 10.42
CA GLU A 232 -13.87 10.54 10.96
C GLU A 232 -14.90 10.13 9.89
N ARG A 233 -15.34 11.06 9.04
CA ARG A 233 -16.23 10.75 7.90
C ARG A 233 -15.55 9.80 6.92
N GLY A 234 -14.26 10.03 6.61
CA GLY A 234 -13.46 9.11 5.80
C GLY A 234 -13.39 7.72 6.42
N ARG A 235 -13.10 7.62 7.73
CA ARG A 235 -13.11 6.34 8.46
C ARG A 235 -14.49 5.66 8.46
N LYS A 236 -15.58 6.42 8.61
CA LYS A 236 -16.95 5.89 8.56
C LYS A 236 -17.29 5.34 7.16
N LEU A 237 -16.84 6.00 6.10
CA LEU A 237 -16.98 5.50 4.73
C LEU A 237 -16.09 4.25 4.49
N MET A 238 -14.92 4.19 5.11
CA MET A 238 -14.00 3.02 5.05
C MET A 238 -14.52 1.80 5.81
N LYS A 239 -15.34 1.97 6.85
CA LYS A 239 -15.96 0.82 7.56
C LYS A 239 -16.94 0.02 6.69
N GLY A 240 -17.25 0.50 5.49
CA GLY A 240 -18.12 -0.19 4.55
C GLY A 240 -19.56 -0.31 5.06
N SER A 241 -20.48 -0.64 4.17
CA SER A 241 -21.88 -0.93 4.49
C SER A 241 -22.03 -2.29 5.22
N GLY A 242 -21.19 -2.57 6.22
CA GLY A 242 -21.31 -3.73 7.12
C GLY A 242 -22.30 -3.49 8.28
N LYS A 243 -23.08 -2.41 8.23
CA LYS A 243 -23.99 -1.94 9.28
C LYS A 243 -25.19 -2.86 9.60
N ALA A 244 -25.19 -4.09 9.10
CA ALA A 244 -26.13 -5.12 9.54
C ALA A 244 -25.64 -5.90 10.78
N LEU A 245 -24.37 -5.73 11.20
CA LEU A 245 -23.81 -6.45 12.36
C LEU A 245 -23.65 -5.56 13.61
N ASP A 246 -23.25 -4.29 13.49
CA ASP A 246 -23.06 -3.40 14.65
C ASP A 246 -24.38 -3.09 15.39
N GLN A 247 -25.55 -3.14 14.73
CA GLN A 247 -26.84 -2.99 15.43
C GLN A 247 -27.20 -4.17 16.33
N ILE A 248 -26.57 -5.34 16.13
CA ILE A 248 -26.79 -6.53 16.96
C ILE A 248 -25.88 -6.48 18.20
N GLU A 249 -24.68 -5.93 18.08
CA GLU A 249 -23.77 -5.73 19.22
C GLU A 249 -24.30 -4.66 20.18
N ASP A 250 -24.80 -3.53 19.66
CA ASP A 250 -25.41 -2.49 20.52
C ASP A 250 -26.72 -2.97 21.19
N GLN A 251 -27.47 -3.91 20.61
CA GLN A 251 -28.64 -4.51 21.25
C GLN A 251 -28.28 -5.59 22.28
N ALA A 252 -27.23 -6.39 22.04
CA ALA A 252 -26.75 -7.39 22.97
C ALA A 252 -26.13 -6.76 24.22
N GLU A 253 -25.45 -5.62 24.09
CA GLU A 253 -24.88 -4.88 25.24
C GLU A 253 -25.97 -4.22 26.10
N ILE A 254 -27.09 -3.79 25.49
CA ILE A 254 -28.27 -3.30 26.22
C ILE A 254 -29.02 -4.46 26.92
N GLU A 255 -29.10 -5.64 26.31
CA GLU A 255 -29.70 -6.82 26.96
C GLU A 255 -28.84 -7.35 28.11
N GLU A 256 -27.50 -7.37 27.99
CA GLU A 256 -26.59 -7.70 29.10
C GLU A 256 -26.67 -6.69 30.24
N GLU A 257 -26.74 -5.37 29.97
CA GLU A 257 -26.85 -4.36 31.03
C GLU A 257 -28.21 -4.44 31.78
N VAL A 258 -29.29 -4.85 31.09
CA VAL A 258 -30.60 -5.09 31.71
C VAL A 258 -30.62 -6.39 32.50
N GLN A 259 -29.92 -7.44 32.06
CA GLN A 259 -29.78 -8.70 32.79
C GLN A 259 -28.88 -8.58 34.02
N GLU A 260 -27.80 -7.80 33.93
CA GLU A 260 -26.89 -7.53 35.05
C GLU A 260 -27.57 -6.69 36.15
N LYS A 261 -28.43 -5.74 35.77
CA LYS A 261 -29.28 -4.99 36.72
C LYS A 261 -30.39 -5.83 37.35
N LEU A 262 -30.83 -6.92 36.70
CA LEU A 262 -31.79 -7.87 37.28
C LEU A 262 -31.12 -8.89 38.20
N LEU A 263 -29.86 -9.27 37.94
CA LEU A 263 -29.09 -10.21 38.77
C LEU A 263 -28.43 -9.55 39.99
N ALA A 264 -28.15 -8.24 39.95
CA ALA A 264 -27.58 -7.50 41.10
C ALA A 264 -28.57 -7.31 42.29
N LYS A 265 -29.79 -7.85 42.22
CA LYS A 265 -30.80 -7.77 43.30
C LYS A 265 -30.97 -9.08 44.10
N GLU A 266 -30.27 -10.15 43.74
CA GLU A 266 -30.13 -11.34 44.60
C GLU A 266 -28.64 -11.57 44.86
N GLY A 267 -28.26 -11.41 46.13
CA GLY A 267 -26.87 -11.27 46.52
C GLY A 267 -26.06 -12.57 46.59
N SER A 268 -24.90 -12.41 47.24
CA SER A 268 -23.98 -13.43 47.74
C SER A 268 -22.85 -13.86 46.78
N ASP A 269 -21.71 -13.21 46.97
CA ASP A 269 -20.36 -13.78 47.13
C ASP A 269 -19.90 -14.88 46.17
N SER A 270 -19.05 -14.50 45.20
CA SER A 270 -17.89 -15.32 44.80
C SER A 270 -17.00 -14.56 43.81
N THR A 271 -15.82 -14.14 44.28
CA THR A 271 -14.68 -13.72 43.47
C THR A 271 -14.19 -14.83 42.56
N ALA A 272 -14.35 -14.67 41.24
CA ALA A 272 -13.57 -15.41 40.24
C ALA A 272 -13.43 -14.58 38.96
N VAL A 273 -12.21 -14.14 38.66
CA VAL A 273 -11.84 -13.47 37.41
C VAL A 273 -11.92 -14.49 36.28
N SER A 274 -12.86 -14.33 35.34
CA SER A 274 -12.95 -15.22 34.17
C SER A 274 -12.05 -14.72 33.04
N ALA A 275 -11.15 -15.59 32.60
CA ALA A 275 -10.31 -15.36 31.43
C ALA A 275 -11.17 -15.42 30.16
N ARG A 276 -11.31 -14.30 29.45
CA ARG A 276 -12.01 -14.20 28.16
C ARG A 276 -11.29 -15.06 27.11
N GLN A 277 -11.78 -16.28 26.91
CA GLN A 277 -11.35 -17.18 25.85
C GLN A 277 -11.95 -16.73 24.51
N ILE A 278 -11.14 -16.09 23.68
CA ILE A 278 -11.51 -15.69 22.32
C ILE A 278 -11.63 -16.96 21.45
N GLN A 279 -12.86 -17.45 21.26
CA GLN A 279 -13.15 -18.51 20.30
C GLN A 279 -13.39 -17.90 18.92
N LEU A 280 -12.40 -18.03 18.03
CA LEU A 280 -12.56 -17.79 16.60
C LEU A 280 -13.48 -18.87 16.00
N ARG A 281 -14.79 -18.57 15.89
CA ARG A 281 -15.74 -19.40 15.15
C ARG A 281 -15.42 -19.35 13.65
N ARG A 282 -14.72 -20.38 13.16
CA ARG A 282 -14.64 -20.68 11.72
C ARG A 282 -16.05 -20.93 11.19
N ARG A 283 -16.52 -20.08 10.28
CA ARG A 283 -17.76 -20.28 9.53
C ARG A 283 -17.62 -21.56 8.70
N GLY A 284 -18.39 -22.59 9.04
CA GLY A 284 -18.58 -23.77 8.20
C GLY A 284 -19.39 -23.39 6.96
N LEU A 285 -18.83 -23.63 5.78
CA LEU A 285 -19.54 -23.62 4.50
C LEU A 285 -20.65 -24.68 4.55
N LYS A 286 -21.87 -24.26 4.26
CA LYS A 286 -23.04 -25.12 4.16
C LYS A 286 -22.88 -25.99 2.90
N PRO A 287 -22.89 -27.33 2.97
CA PRO A 287 -22.85 -28.16 1.78
C PRO A 287 -24.14 -27.98 0.98
N SER A 288 -23.99 -27.68 -0.31
CA SER A 288 -25.06 -27.70 -1.30
C SER A 288 -25.51 -29.15 -1.52
N ASN A 289 -26.79 -29.43 -1.32
CA ASN A 289 -27.39 -30.71 -1.73
C ASN A 289 -27.35 -30.83 -3.26
N PRO A 290 -26.87 -31.96 -3.81
CA PRO A 290 -27.15 -32.33 -5.19
C PRO A 290 -28.55 -32.95 -5.27
N GLU A 291 -29.39 -32.42 -6.16
CA GLU A 291 -30.51 -33.15 -6.78
C GLU A 291 -29.99 -34.03 -7.93
#